data_AF-A0A963NLR5-F1
#
_entry.id   AF-A0A963NLR5-F1
#
_cell.length_a   1.000
_cell.length_b   1.000
_cell.length_c   1.000
_cell.angle_alpha   90.00
_cell.angle_beta   90.00
_cell.angle_gamma   90.00
#
_symmetry.space_group_name_H-M   'P 1'
#
loop_
_entity.id
_entity.type
_entity.pdbx_description
1 polymer ?
#
loop_
_entity_poly.entity_id
_entity_poly.type
_entity_poly.pdbx_seq_one_letter_code
_entity_poly.pdbx_strand_id
1 'polypeptide(L)'
;MSTADALPCLALAGPTASGKTGAALALAERLAGRVAVEIVSVDSALVYRSMDIGTAKPSPAERAALPHHLIDIRQPWEPYSAAAFVQDATRLIAEIRARGALPLLVGGTMLYFKALIDGIDPMPAADPAVRQRIEAQAAQRGWPALHAELARIDPVTAARLAP
;
A
#
# COMPACT_ATOMS: atom_id res chain seq x y z
N MET A 1 -22.06 16.41 -21.06
CA MET A 1 -22.06 17.54 -20.11
C MET A 1 -20.96 17.25 -19.10
N SER A 2 -19.72 17.65 -19.40
CA SER A 2 -19.04 18.87 -18.94
C SER A 2 -18.82 18.93 -17.42
N THR A 3 -17.58 18.69 -17.01
CA THR A 3 -16.74 19.58 -16.17
C THR A 3 -15.32 19.03 -16.26
N ALA A 4 -14.31 19.89 -16.40
CA ALA A 4 -12.90 19.51 -16.38
C ALA A 4 -12.62 18.52 -15.22
N ASP A 5 -12.24 17.29 -15.53
CA ASP A 5 -12.04 16.23 -14.54
C ASP A 5 -11.00 16.70 -13.52
N ALA A 6 -11.48 17.03 -12.32
CA ALA A 6 -10.62 17.27 -11.17
C ALA A 6 -9.68 16.07 -11.03
N LEU A 7 -8.37 16.32 -10.97
CA LEU A 7 -7.36 15.28 -10.75
C LEU A 7 -7.83 14.35 -9.61
N PRO A 8 -8.12 13.06 -9.87
CA PRO A 8 -8.80 12.19 -8.90
C PRO A 8 -7.95 12.00 -7.63
N CYS A 9 -6.62 12.02 -7.80
CA CYS A 9 -5.60 12.14 -6.75
C CYS A 9 -4.25 12.44 -7.44
N LEU A 10 -3.23 12.80 -6.66
CA LEU A 10 -1.85 12.88 -7.14
C LEU A 10 -1.02 11.80 -6.48
N ALA A 11 -0.13 11.15 -7.22
CA ALA A 11 0.79 10.15 -6.69
C ALA A 11 2.24 10.64 -6.75
N LEU A 12 2.95 10.55 -5.64
CA LEU A 12 4.38 10.79 -5.49
C LEU A 12 5.07 9.47 -5.09
N ALA A 13 5.45 8.71 -6.11
CA ALA A 13 6.15 7.45 -5.99
C ALA A 13 7.68 7.64 -6.03
N GLY A 14 8.42 6.79 -5.33
CA GLY A 14 9.88 6.78 -5.36
C GLY A 14 10.52 5.87 -4.32
N PRO A 15 11.81 5.52 -4.46
CA PRO A 15 12.49 4.63 -3.53
C PRO A 15 12.66 5.23 -2.13
N THR A 16 12.98 4.41 -1.14
CA THR A 16 13.33 4.88 0.21
C THR A 16 14.47 5.90 0.14
N ALA A 17 14.45 6.89 1.03
CA ALA A 17 15.41 8.00 1.08
C ALA A 17 15.45 8.94 -0.15
N SER A 18 14.49 8.88 -1.07
CA SER A 18 14.41 9.80 -2.22
C SER A 18 13.81 11.18 -1.92
N GLY A 19 13.62 11.55 -0.65
CA GLY A 19 13.08 12.86 -0.25
C GLY A 19 11.58 13.08 -0.48
N LYS A 20 10.78 12.01 -0.64
CA LYS A 20 9.33 12.11 -0.94
C LYS A 20 8.55 12.97 0.06
N THR A 21 8.79 12.77 1.37
CA THR A 21 8.10 13.53 2.43
C THR A 21 8.34 15.03 2.28
N GLY A 22 9.60 15.44 2.07
CA GLY A 22 9.94 16.85 1.85
C GLY A 22 9.29 17.42 0.59
N ALA A 23 9.29 16.66 -0.51
CA ALA A 23 8.63 17.07 -1.75
C ALA A 23 7.10 17.20 -1.59
N ALA A 24 6.47 16.31 -0.81
CA ALA A 24 5.04 16.37 -0.52
C ALA A 24 4.67 17.61 0.31
N LEU A 25 5.48 17.94 1.32
CA LEU A 25 5.30 19.16 2.13
C LEU A 25 5.48 20.43 1.29
N ALA A 26 6.53 20.50 0.47
CA ALA A 26 6.78 21.63 -0.42
C ALA A 26 5.65 21.83 -1.46
N LEU A 27 5.07 20.74 -1.95
CA LEU A 27 3.91 20.80 -2.82
C LEU A 27 2.68 21.35 -2.09
N ALA A 28 2.39 20.87 -0.88
CA ALA A 28 1.28 21.34 -0.08
C ALA A 28 1.40 22.83 0.24
N GLU A 29 2.61 23.30 0.58
CA GLU A 29 2.89 24.73 0.80
C GLU A 29 2.60 25.57 -0.44
N ARG A 30 3.03 25.12 -1.63
CA ARG A 30 2.75 25.84 -2.89
C ARG A 30 1.28 25.88 -3.29
N LEU A 31 0.49 24.90 -2.83
CA LEU A 31 -0.94 24.81 -3.07
C LEU A 31 -1.77 25.49 -1.96
N ALA A 32 -1.12 25.94 -0.89
CA ALA A 32 -1.78 26.59 0.24
C ALA A 32 -2.60 27.80 -0.23
N GLY A 33 -3.81 27.94 0.33
CA GLY A 33 -4.79 28.96 -0.06
C GLY A 33 -5.55 28.68 -1.36
N ARG A 34 -5.16 27.67 -2.16
CA ARG A 34 -5.92 27.22 -3.34
C ARG A 34 -6.69 25.94 -3.07
N VAL A 35 -6.01 24.94 -2.51
CA VAL A 35 -6.60 23.64 -2.17
C VAL A 35 -5.85 23.06 -0.97
N ALA A 36 -6.59 22.53 0.00
CA ALA A 36 -5.98 21.77 1.09
C ALA A 36 -5.41 20.45 0.54
N VAL A 37 -4.31 19.97 1.08
CA VAL A 37 -3.69 18.70 0.68
C VAL A 37 -3.71 17.76 1.88
N GLU A 38 -4.01 16.49 1.64
CA GLU A 38 -3.94 15.44 2.67
C GLU A 38 -3.14 14.26 2.13
N ILE A 39 -2.17 13.76 2.90
CA ILE A 39 -1.32 12.64 2.48
C ILE A 39 -1.99 11.30 2.80
N VAL A 40 -2.03 10.40 1.83
CA VAL A 40 -2.30 8.97 2.03
C VAL A 40 -0.98 8.21 1.89
N SER A 41 -0.49 7.64 3.00
CA SER A 41 0.76 6.87 3.00
C SER A 41 0.62 5.59 2.17
N VAL A 42 1.53 5.38 1.21
CA VAL A 42 1.64 4.16 0.37
C VAL A 42 2.90 3.39 0.75
N ASP A 43 2.95 2.97 2.02
CA ASP A 43 4.10 2.28 2.59
C ASP A 43 3.63 1.14 3.51
N SER A 44 4.12 -0.07 3.25
CA SER A 44 3.73 -1.27 3.99
C SER A 44 4.31 -1.35 5.41
N ALA A 45 5.27 -0.50 5.76
CA ALA A 45 5.91 -0.48 7.07
C ALA A 45 5.38 0.67 7.94
N LEU A 46 5.07 1.83 7.36
CA LEU A 46 4.59 3.00 8.11
C LEU A 46 3.22 2.79 8.79
N VAL A 47 2.46 1.80 8.34
CA VAL A 47 1.16 1.42 8.92
C VAL A 47 1.28 0.91 10.36
N TYR A 48 2.45 0.44 10.78
CA TYR A 48 2.65 -0.19 12.09
C TYR A 48 3.02 0.80 13.19
N ARG A 49 2.30 0.70 14.30
CA ARG A 49 2.57 1.44 15.54
C ARG A 49 3.93 1.12 16.12
N SER A 50 4.57 2.12 16.72
CA SER A 50 5.85 2.02 17.43
C SER A 50 7.06 1.60 16.59
N MET A 51 6.88 1.36 15.29
CA MET A 51 7.95 1.14 14.32
C MET A 51 8.30 2.46 13.64
N ASP A 52 9.00 3.36 14.35
CA ASP A 52 9.20 4.75 13.86
C ASP A 52 10.56 4.93 13.19
N ILE A 53 11.64 4.56 13.90
CA ILE A 53 13.03 4.80 13.45
C ILE A 53 13.38 3.91 12.26
N GLY A 54 13.18 2.60 12.39
CA GLY A 54 13.57 1.63 11.36
C GLY A 54 12.80 1.74 10.04
N THR A 55 11.67 2.43 10.04
CA THR A 55 10.83 2.62 8.86
C THR A 55 10.96 4.04 8.29
N ALA A 56 11.81 4.89 8.86
CA ALA A 56 11.93 6.31 8.52
C ALA A 56 10.56 7.02 8.52
N LYS A 57 9.75 6.78 9.57
CA LYS A 57 8.42 7.39 9.70
C LYS A 57 8.54 8.91 9.79
N PRO A 58 7.66 9.68 9.10
CA PRO A 58 7.63 11.12 9.25
C PRO A 58 7.54 11.53 10.71
N SER A 59 8.36 12.50 11.09
CA SER A 59 8.43 13.03 12.44
C SER A 59 7.09 13.62 12.89
N PRO A 60 6.85 13.75 14.21
CA PRO A 60 5.65 14.43 14.71
C PRO A 60 5.45 15.84 14.15
N ALA A 61 6.53 16.58 13.92
CA ALA A 61 6.48 17.91 13.33
C ALA A 61 5.99 17.88 11.87
N GLU A 62 6.50 16.96 11.05
CA GLU A 62 6.06 16.78 9.66
C GLU A 62 4.59 16.31 9.59
N ARG A 63 4.18 15.42 10.50
CA ARG A 63 2.79 14.95 10.59
C ARG A 63 1.83 16.02 11.12
N ALA A 64 2.31 16.97 11.90
CA ALA A 64 1.52 18.11 12.35
C ALA A 64 1.38 19.19 11.26
N ALA A 65 2.36 19.31 10.36
CA ALA A 65 2.33 20.27 9.26
C ALA A 65 1.31 19.92 8.18
N LEU A 66 1.04 18.63 7.96
CA LEU A 66 0.10 18.15 6.95
C LEU A 66 -0.61 16.88 7.45
N PRO A 67 -1.93 16.72 7.30
CA PRO A 67 -2.61 15.49 7.68
C PRO A 67 -2.03 14.28 6.92
N HIS A 68 -1.64 13.24 7.67
CA HIS A 68 -1.15 11.97 7.13
C HIS A 68 -2.10 10.83 7.53
N HIS A 69 -2.55 10.07 6.54
CA HIS A 69 -3.39 8.89 6.71
C HIS A 69 -2.60 7.61 6.49
N LEU A 70 -3.10 6.49 7.02
CA LEU A 70 -2.50 5.15 6.94
C LEU A 70 -1.10 5.04 7.57
N ILE A 71 -0.88 5.82 8.63
CA ILE A 71 0.27 5.69 9.53
C ILE A 71 -0.26 5.29 10.90
N ASP A 72 0.41 4.36 11.59
CA ASP A 72 0.02 3.92 12.94
C ASP A 72 -1.40 3.32 13.03
N ILE A 73 -1.88 2.68 11.97
CA ILE A 73 -3.22 2.08 11.88
C ILE A 73 -3.26 0.59 12.28
N ARG A 74 -2.11 -0.06 12.44
CA ARG A 74 -1.99 -1.48 12.80
C ARG A 74 -1.00 -1.70 13.93
N GLN A 75 -1.22 -2.74 14.72
CA GLN A 75 -0.19 -3.30 15.59
C GLN A 75 0.85 -4.09 14.78
N PRO A 76 2.12 -4.18 15.21
CA PRO A 76 3.17 -4.87 14.46
C PRO A 76 2.90 -6.36 14.15
N TRP A 77 2.05 -7.03 14.93
CA TRP A 77 1.68 -8.43 14.74
C TRP A 77 0.41 -8.62 13.89
N GLU A 78 -0.28 -7.55 13.52
CA GLU A 78 -1.48 -7.62 12.68
C GLU A 78 -1.09 -7.57 11.20
N PRO A 79 -1.53 -8.51 10.36
CA PRO A 79 -1.21 -8.46 8.94
C PRO A 79 -1.89 -7.27 8.25
N TYR A 80 -1.19 -6.66 7.29
CA TYR A 80 -1.76 -5.64 6.40
C TYR A 80 -1.48 -5.98 4.93
N SER A 81 -2.54 -6.22 4.17
CA SER A 81 -2.45 -6.71 2.78
C SER A 81 -2.65 -5.58 1.77
N ALA A 82 -2.26 -5.82 0.52
CA ALA A 82 -2.57 -4.91 -0.59
C ALA A 82 -4.08 -4.69 -0.75
N ALA A 83 -4.91 -5.72 -0.50
CA ALA A 83 -6.37 -5.60 -0.55
C ALA A 83 -6.92 -4.69 0.55
N ALA A 84 -6.42 -4.83 1.78
CA ALA A 84 -6.76 -3.91 2.87
C ALA A 84 -6.35 -2.48 2.54
N PHE A 85 -5.13 -2.29 2.01
CA PHE A 85 -4.66 -1.00 1.53
C PHE A 85 -5.59 -0.38 0.46
N VAL A 86 -6.00 -1.15 -0.56
CA VAL A 86 -6.88 -0.64 -1.61
C VAL A 86 -8.22 -0.19 -1.04
N GLN A 87 -8.81 -0.96 -0.13
CA GLN A 87 -10.07 -0.59 0.54
C GLN A 87 -9.92 0.71 1.32
N ASP A 88 -8.88 0.79 2.17
CA ASP A 88 -8.62 1.96 3.00
C ASP A 88 -8.26 3.21 2.19
N ALA A 89 -7.39 3.08 1.19
CA ALA A 89 -6.98 4.17 0.32
C ALA A 89 -8.15 4.68 -0.53
N THR A 90 -8.98 3.78 -1.10
CA THR A 90 -10.15 4.17 -1.91
C THR A 90 -11.15 4.96 -1.07
N ARG A 91 -11.43 4.49 0.15
CA ARG A 91 -12.29 5.19 1.10
C ARG A 91 -11.73 6.57 1.44
N LEU A 92 -10.45 6.65 1.81
CA LEU A 92 -9.81 7.92 2.18
C LEU A 92 -9.77 8.90 1.01
N ILE A 93 -9.46 8.45 -0.21
CA ILE A 93 -9.48 9.31 -1.41
C ILE A 93 -10.86 9.94 -1.58
N ALA A 94 -11.94 9.16 -1.44
CA ALA A 94 -13.30 9.68 -1.53
C ALA A 94 -13.62 10.68 -0.40
N GLU A 95 -13.26 10.36 0.83
CA GLU A 95 -13.48 11.22 2.00
C GLU A 95 -12.72 12.55 1.91
N ILE A 96 -11.44 12.53 1.50
CA ILE A 96 -10.59 13.71 1.30
C ILE A 96 -11.20 14.61 0.23
N ARG A 97 -11.63 14.03 -0.91
CA ARG A 97 -12.28 14.76 -1.99
C ARG A 97 -13.61 15.37 -1.56
N ALA A 98 -14.39 14.66 -0.75
CA ALA A 98 -15.65 15.17 -0.22
C ALA A 98 -15.46 16.41 0.68
N ARG A 99 -14.28 16.56 1.30
CA ARG A 99 -13.88 17.78 2.03
C ARG A 99 -13.34 18.90 1.13
N GLY A 100 -13.24 18.69 -0.19
CA GLY A 100 -12.66 19.64 -1.14
C GLY A 100 -11.13 19.69 -1.10
N ALA A 101 -10.48 18.71 -0.47
CA ALA A 101 -9.02 18.59 -0.42
C ALA A 101 -8.48 17.69 -1.54
N LEU A 102 -7.19 17.86 -1.86
CA LEU A 102 -6.44 17.03 -2.80
C LEU A 102 -5.84 15.83 -2.07
N PRO A 103 -6.22 14.59 -2.44
CA PRO A 103 -5.53 13.40 -1.96
C PRO A 103 -4.16 13.26 -2.62
N LEU A 104 -3.10 13.23 -1.80
CA LEU A 104 -1.72 13.05 -2.22
C LEU A 104 -1.19 11.69 -1.73
N LEU A 105 -1.07 10.72 -2.64
CA LEU A 105 -0.54 9.40 -2.33
C LEU A 105 0.99 9.47 -2.32
N VAL A 106 1.62 9.17 -1.18
CA VAL A 106 3.09 9.28 -1.03
C VAL A 106 3.64 7.97 -0.52
N GLY A 107 4.58 7.36 -1.24
CA GLY A 107 5.20 6.13 -0.77
C GLY A 107 6.05 5.36 -1.77
N GLY A 108 6.56 4.22 -1.32
CA GLY A 108 7.50 3.38 -2.07
C GLY A 108 7.00 1.96 -2.35
N THR A 109 5.88 1.53 -1.77
CA THR A 109 5.37 0.16 -1.95
C THR A 109 4.68 0.03 -3.31
N MET A 110 5.44 -0.29 -4.36
CA MET A 110 4.93 -0.37 -5.73
C MET A 110 3.81 -1.40 -5.90
N LEU A 111 3.80 -2.47 -5.11
CA LEU A 111 2.69 -3.44 -5.10
C LEU A 111 1.36 -2.79 -4.69
N TYR A 112 1.37 -1.84 -3.75
CA TYR A 112 0.17 -1.13 -3.31
C TYR A 112 -0.32 -0.17 -4.39
N PHE A 113 0.59 0.56 -5.05
CA PHE A 113 0.22 1.36 -6.23
C PHE A 113 -0.37 0.50 -7.34
N LYS A 114 0.29 -0.61 -7.68
CA LYS A 114 -0.19 -1.54 -8.71
C LYS A 114 -1.59 -2.05 -8.37
N ALA A 115 -1.81 -2.50 -7.15
CA ALA A 115 -3.09 -2.98 -6.67
C ALA A 115 -4.20 -1.91 -6.73
N LEU A 116 -3.87 -0.65 -6.46
CA LEU A 116 -4.82 0.46 -6.51
C LEU A 116 -5.17 0.87 -7.94
N ILE A 117 -4.21 0.79 -8.86
CA ILE A 117 -4.38 1.19 -10.27
C ILE A 117 -5.04 0.07 -11.07
N ASP A 118 -4.53 -1.15 -10.96
CA ASP A 118 -4.95 -2.29 -11.79
C ASP A 118 -6.07 -3.11 -11.13
N GLY A 119 -6.34 -2.88 -9.85
CA GLY A 119 -7.22 -3.72 -9.04
C GLY A 119 -6.53 -4.97 -8.50
N ILE A 120 -7.27 -5.73 -7.70
CA ILE A 120 -6.86 -7.05 -7.19
C ILE A 120 -7.98 -8.02 -7.49
N ASP A 121 -7.63 -9.18 -8.05
CA ASP A 121 -8.59 -10.26 -8.24
C ASP A 121 -9.23 -10.69 -6.91
N PRO A 122 -10.52 -11.05 -6.88
CA PRO A 122 -11.18 -11.52 -5.68
C PRO A 122 -10.59 -12.89 -5.28
N MET A 123 -9.59 -12.86 -4.39
CA MET A 123 -8.93 -14.03 -3.84
C MET A 123 -9.44 -14.32 -2.43
N PRO A 124 -9.56 -15.60 -2.01
CA PRO A 124 -9.87 -15.92 -0.63
C PRO A 124 -8.78 -15.38 0.31
N ALA A 125 -9.18 -15.02 1.53
CA ALA A 125 -8.22 -14.65 2.57
C ALA A 125 -7.25 -15.80 2.85
N ALA A 126 -6.03 -15.47 3.25
CA ALA A 126 -5.04 -16.47 3.61
C ALA A 126 -5.52 -17.28 4.83
N ASP A 127 -5.59 -18.61 4.68
CA ASP A 127 -5.92 -19.54 5.76
C ASP A 127 -4.62 -20.03 6.43
N PRO A 128 -4.40 -19.73 7.73
CA PRO A 128 -3.21 -20.18 8.46
C PRO A 128 -3.04 -21.71 8.48
N ALA A 129 -4.12 -22.49 8.54
CA ALA A 129 -4.07 -23.95 8.58
C ALA A 129 -3.68 -24.53 7.21
N VAL A 130 -4.12 -23.91 6.11
CA VAL A 130 -3.67 -24.26 4.76
C VAL A 130 -2.17 -23.96 4.62
N ARG A 131 -1.73 -22.76 5.04
CA ARG A 131 -0.31 -22.37 4.99
C ARG A 131 0.56 -23.36 5.76
N GLN A 132 0.19 -23.70 6.99
CA GLN A 132 0.95 -24.63 7.82
C GLN A 132 1.06 -26.02 7.19
N ARG A 133 -0.01 -26.52 6.56
CA ARG A 133 0.04 -27.80 5.83
C ARG A 133 0.99 -27.76 4.64
N ILE A 134 0.96 -26.68 3.86
CA ILE A 134 1.86 -26.49 2.72
C ILE A 134 3.32 -26.41 3.18
N GLU A 135 3.60 -25.65 4.24
CA GLU A 135 4.94 -25.56 4.84
C GLU A 135 5.44 -26.92 5.35
N ALA A 136 4.58 -27.71 6.01
CA ALA A 136 4.93 -29.05 6.45
C ALA A 136 5.24 -29.99 5.27
N GLN A 137 4.46 -29.91 4.19
CA GLN A 137 4.72 -30.68 2.97
C GLN A 137 6.02 -30.24 2.30
N ALA A 138 6.30 -28.94 2.23
CA ALA A 138 7.54 -28.40 1.69
C ALA A 138 8.77 -28.85 2.51
N ALA A 139 8.65 -28.90 3.84
CA ALA A 139 9.72 -29.40 4.70
C ALA A 139 10.03 -30.89 4.47
N GLN A 140 9.03 -31.69 4.12
CA GLN A 140 9.19 -33.13 3.88
C GLN A 140 9.62 -33.47 2.44
N ARG A 141 9.09 -32.75 1.45
CA ARG A 141 9.20 -33.09 0.01
C ARG A 141 10.01 -32.07 -0.80
N GLY A 142 10.28 -30.89 -0.23
CA GLY A 142 10.90 -29.75 -0.90
C GLY A 142 9.91 -28.91 -1.71
N TRP A 143 10.19 -27.60 -1.85
CA TRP A 143 9.43 -26.68 -2.69
C TRP A 143 9.32 -27.13 -4.16
N PRO A 144 10.36 -27.70 -4.81
CA PRO A 144 10.23 -28.20 -6.18
C PRO A 144 9.17 -29.28 -6.36
N ALA A 145 8.94 -30.13 -5.35
CA ALA A 145 7.90 -31.16 -5.42
C ALA A 145 6.49 -30.57 -5.35
N LEU A 146 6.31 -29.50 -4.57
CA LEU A 146 5.06 -28.75 -4.50
C LEU A 146 4.83 -27.92 -5.77
N HIS A 147 5.89 -27.34 -6.35
CA HIS A 147 5.81 -26.66 -7.65
C HIS A 147 5.39 -27.64 -8.76
N ALA A 148 5.95 -28.85 -8.80
CA ALA A 148 5.52 -29.90 -9.73
C ALA A 148 4.06 -30.32 -9.53
N GLU A 149 3.56 -30.28 -8.29
CA GLU A 149 2.15 -30.51 -7.98
C GLU A 149 1.26 -29.36 -8.47
N LEU A 150 1.70 -28.10 -8.30
CA LEU A 150 1.05 -26.94 -8.89
C LEU A 150 0.99 -27.05 -10.41
N ALA A 151 2.09 -27.45 -11.06
CA ALA A 151 2.16 -27.59 -12.53
C ALA A 151 1.15 -28.60 -13.12
N ARG A 152 0.72 -29.60 -12.32
CA ARG A 152 -0.32 -30.55 -12.74
C ARG A 152 -1.73 -29.97 -12.67
N ILE A 153 -1.97 -28.97 -11.82
CA ILE A 153 -3.30 -28.41 -11.54
C ILE A 153 -3.48 -27.09 -12.29
N ASP A 154 -2.48 -26.20 -12.20
CA ASP A 154 -2.43 -24.89 -12.85
C ASP A 154 -1.05 -24.69 -13.52
N PRO A 155 -0.87 -25.22 -14.75
CA PRO A 155 0.39 -25.11 -15.47
C PRO A 155 0.73 -23.66 -15.86
N VAL A 156 -0.28 -22.80 -16.02
CA VAL A 156 -0.08 -21.39 -16.41
C VAL A 156 0.57 -20.63 -15.26
N THR A 157 0.05 -20.80 -14.04
CA THR A 157 0.66 -20.18 -12.84
C THR A 157 2.02 -20.81 -12.53
N ALA A 158 2.15 -22.13 -12.63
CA ALA A 158 3.44 -22.79 -12.39
C ALA A 158 4.55 -22.30 -13.33
N ALA A 159 4.24 -22.04 -14.61
CA ALA A 159 5.22 -21.53 -15.57
C ALA A 159 5.72 -20.11 -15.25
N ARG A 160 4.96 -19.33 -14.48
CA ARG A 160 5.31 -17.96 -14.08
C ARG A 160 6.10 -17.90 -12.77
N LEU A 161 6.00 -18.92 -11.93
CA LEU A 161 6.64 -18.98 -10.62
C LEU A 161 7.91 -19.84 -10.69
N ALA A 162 8.99 -19.38 -10.05
CA ALA A 162 10.19 -20.19 -9.90
C ALA A 162 9.92 -21.37 -8.94
N PRO A 163 10.49 -22.57 -9.20
CA PRO A 163 10.37 -23.74 -8.33
C PRO A 163 10.97 -23.58 -6.94
#